data_AF-A0A1X0SFA9-F1
#
_entry.id   AF-A0A1X0SFA9-F1
#
_cell.length_a   1.000
_cell.length_b   1.000
_cell.length_c   1.000
_cell.angle_alpha   90.00
_cell.angle_beta   90.00
_cell.angle_gamma   90.00
#
_symmetry.space_group_name_H-M   'P 1'
#
loop_
_entity.id
_entity.type
_entity.pdbx_description
1 polymer ?
#
loop_
_entity_poly.entity_id
_entity_poly.type
_entity_poly.pdbx_seq_one_letter_code
_entity_poly.pdbx_strand_id
1 'polypeptide(L)'
;YSCVICHSQLVSHQDVISKAFQGRYGAAYLVENMINIMTGKDEDRQLMTGIHTVADISCRICQTKIGWKYIKTPKESERYKLGKCVVEKSRV
;
A
#
# COMPACT_ATOMS: atom_id res chain seq x y z
N TYR A 1 0.93 11.10 -7.23
CA TYR A 1 2.08 10.39 -6.66
C TYR A 1 2.56 9.36 -7.66
N SER A 2 3.86 9.33 -7.92
CA SER A 2 4.43 8.66 -9.09
C SER A 2 5.69 7.90 -8.69
N CYS A 3 5.97 6.78 -9.34
CA CYS A 3 7.11 5.94 -8.96
C CYS A 3 8.41 6.75 -8.99
N VAL A 4 9.19 6.72 -7.91
CA VAL A 4 10.46 7.46 -7.84
C VAL A 4 11.50 7.00 -8.88
N ILE A 5 11.40 5.76 -9.36
CA ILE A 5 12.37 5.17 -10.28
C ILE A 5 12.01 5.43 -11.76
N CYS A 6 10.75 5.25 -12.15
CA CYS A 6 10.33 5.35 -13.56
C CYS A 6 9.31 6.45 -13.83
N HIS A 7 8.93 7.24 -12.81
CA HIS A 7 7.98 8.34 -12.88
C HIS A 7 6.56 7.99 -13.38
N SER A 8 6.24 6.71 -13.57
CA SER A 8 4.89 6.25 -13.86
C SER A 8 3.93 6.72 -12.76
N GLN A 9 2.78 7.24 -13.16
CA GLN A 9 1.72 7.60 -12.21
C GLN A 9 1.22 6.35 -11.47
N LEU A 10 1.10 6.45 -10.15
CA LEU A 10 0.68 5.34 -9.27
C LEU A 10 -0.59 5.65 -8.49
N VAL A 11 -0.70 6.87 -7.97
CA VAL A 11 -1.83 7.29 -7.11
C VAL A 11 -2.27 8.70 -7.46
N SER A 12 -3.57 8.93 -7.56
CA SER A 12 -4.15 10.26 -7.59
C SER A 12 -4.11 10.92 -6.21
N HIS A 13 -4.15 12.25 -6.14
CA HIS A 13 -4.26 12.95 -4.86
C HIS A 13 -5.61 12.69 -4.18
N GLN A 14 -6.66 12.50 -4.97
CA GLN A 14 -8.03 12.27 -4.49
C GLN A 14 -8.18 10.91 -3.80
N ASP A 15 -7.37 9.93 -4.19
CA ASP A 15 -7.38 8.59 -3.59
C ASP A 15 -6.59 8.52 -2.28
N VAL A 16 -5.93 9.61 -1.85
CA VAL A 16 -5.17 9.61 -0.58
C VAL A 16 -6.10 9.84 0.60
N ILE A 17 -6.28 8.78 1.39
CA ILE A 17 -7.11 8.79 2.59
C ILE A 17 -6.34 9.39 3.77
N SER A 18 -5.07 9.02 3.94
CA SER A 18 -4.24 9.53 5.04
C SER A 18 -2.78 9.70 4.65
N LYS A 19 -2.19 10.82 5.07
CA LYS A 19 -0.77 11.16 4.90
C LYS A 19 0.07 10.95 6.16
N ALA A 20 -0.58 10.56 7.26
CA ALA A 20 -0.01 10.34 8.58
C ALA A 20 0.01 8.83 8.91
N PHE A 21 0.21 7.98 7.91
CA PHE A 21 0.35 6.54 8.11
C PHE A 21 1.83 6.16 8.28
N GLN A 22 2.07 5.00 8.91
CA GLN A 22 3.40 4.41 8.99
C GLN A 22 3.43 3.09 8.23
N GLY A 23 4.42 2.98 7.36
CA GLY A 23 4.75 1.77 6.63
C GLY A 23 5.86 0.98 7.33
N ARG A 24 6.50 0.09 6.58
CA ARG A 24 7.65 -0.70 7.05
C ARG A 24 8.91 0.15 7.14
N TYR A 25 9.06 1.16 6.28
CA TYR A 25 10.29 1.96 6.17
C TYR A 25 10.12 3.41 6.66
N GLY A 26 9.02 3.71 7.35
CA GLY A 26 8.76 5.02 7.93
C GLY A 26 7.43 5.61 7.48
N ALA A 27 7.44 6.87 7.04
CA ALA A 27 6.22 7.58 6.68
C ALA A 27 5.58 6.99 5.40
N ALA A 28 4.28 6.75 5.45
CA ALA A 28 3.51 6.17 4.36
C ALA A 28 2.18 6.90 4.14
N TYR A 29 1.62 6.71 2.95
CA TYR A 29 0.27 7.09 2.59
C TYR A 29 -0.65 5.88 2.68
N LEU A 30 -1.84 6.08 3.24
CA LEU A 30 -2.96 5.16 3.06
C LEU A 30 -3.78 5.66 1.88
N VAL A 31 -3.96 4.82 0.87
CA VAL A 31 -4.64 5.18 -0.37
C VAL A 31 -5.74 4.17 -0.70
N GLU A 32 -6.80 4.65 -1.34
CA GLU A 32 -7.94 3.82 -1.73
C GLU A 32 -7.63 3.03 -3.00
N ASN A 33 -7.25 3.73 -4.07
CA ASN A 33 -6.97 3.15 -5.37
C ASN A 33 -5.55 3.44 -5.83
N MET A 34 -4.99 2.50 -6.60
CA MET A 34 -3.70 2.64 -7.26
C MET A 34 -3.78 2.13 -8.70
N ILE A 35 -3.02 2.74 -9.59
CA ILE A 35 -2.89 2.35 -10.99
C ILE A 35 -1.44 1.98 -11.30
N ASN A 36 -1.20 1.27 -12.41
CA ASN A 36 0.15 0.86 -12.84
C ASN A 36 0.93 0.10 -11.77
N ILE A 37 0.23 -0.70 -10.98
CA ILE A 37 0.81 -1.57 -9.96
C ILE A 37 0.62 -3.05 -10.30
N MET A 38 1.48 -3.88 -9.71
CA MET A 38 1.34 -5.33 -9.64
C MET A 38 1.18 -5.73 -8.18
N THR A 39 0.19 -6.57 -7.91
CA THR A 39 -0.05 -7.15 -6.60
C THR A 39 0.60 -8.53 -6.55
N GLY A 40 1.39 -8.77 -5.50
CA GLY A 40 2.02 -10.06 -5.23
C GLY A 40 1.04 -11.08 -4.65
N LYS A 41 1.60 -12.14 -4.07
CA LYS A 41 0.82 -13.17 -3.37
C LYS A 41 0.31 -12.64 -2.04
N ASP A 42 -0.80 -13.21 -1.60
CA ASP A 42 -1.36 -13.00 -0.27
C ASP A 42 -0.45 -13.66 0.78
N GLU A 43 -0.03 -12.87 1.76
CA GLU A 43 0.85 -13.30 2.85
C GLU A 43 0.31 -12.78 4.19
N ASP A 44 0.28 -13.65 5.19
CA ASP A 44 -0.02 -13.23 6.55
C ASP A 44 1.20 -12.52 7.16
N ARG A 45 1.00 -11.29 7.61
CA ARG A 45 2.04 -10.41 8.13
C ARG A 45 1.65 -9.87 9.51
N GLN A 46 2.56 -10.00 10.47
CA GLN A 46 2.44 -9.37 11.77
C GLN A 46 2.68 -7.85 11.62
N LEU A 47 1.64 -7.06 11.89
CA LEU A 47 1.66 -5.60 11.90
C LEU A 47 1.36 -5.10 13.32
N MET A 48 1.46 -3.78 13.53
CA MET A 48 1.20 -3.13 14.83
C MET A 48 -0.16 -3.51 15.44
N THR A 49 -1.20 -3.73 14.63
CA THR A 49 -2.56 -4.04 15.11
C THR A 49 -2.89 -5.55 15.17
N GLY A 50 -1.92 -6.41 14.81
CA GLY A 50 -2.03 -7.87 14.81
C GLY A 50 -1.62 -8.51 13.48
N ILE A 51 -1.99 -9.78 13.28
CA ILE A 51 -1.76 -10.51 12.01
C ILE A 51 -2.83 -10.08 11.00
N HIS A 52 -2.38 -9.69 9.80
CA HIS A 52 -3.25 -9.35 8.67
C HIS A 52 -2.77 -10.07 7.42
N THR A 53 -3.69 -10.46 6.54
CA THR A 53 -3.33 -10.95 5.21
C THR A 53 -3.13 -9.75 4.29
N VAL A 54 -1.91 -9.58 3.80
CA VAL A 54 -1.51 -8.48 2.94
C VAL A 54 -0.89 -9.00 1.66
N ALA A 55 -0.89 -8.19 0.61
CA ALA A 55 -0.17 -8.50 -0.62
C ALA A 55 0.77 -7.35 -0.98
N ASP A 56 2.03 -7.65 -1.27
CA ASP A 56 2.99 -6.62 -1.64
C ASP A 56 2.64 -5.98 -2.99
N ILE A 57 2.85 -4.67 -3.10
CA ILE A 57 2.57 -3.88 -4.29
C ILE A 57 3.90 -3.41 -4.89
N SER A 58 4.06 -3.62 -6.20
CA SER A 58 5.22 -3.17 -6.96
C SER A 58 4.81 -2.39 -8.19
N CYS A 59 5.71 -1.54 -8.71
CA CYS A 59 5.45 -0.79 -9.93
C CYS A 59 5.34 -1.76 -11.10
N ARG A 60 4.32 -1.62 -11.95
CA ARG A 60 4.18 -2.46 -13.15
C ARG A 60 5.29 -2.23 -14.17
N ILE A 61 5.90 -1.05 -14.18
CA ILE A 61 6.90 -0.67 -15.18
C ILE A 61 8.31 -1.10 -14.75
N CYS A 62 8.80 -0.64 -13.60
CA CYS A 62 10.16 -0.92 -13.12
C CYS A 62 10.25 -2.02 -12.05
N GLN A 63 9.13 -2.66 -11.69
CA GLN A 63 9.04 -3.72 -10.68
C GLN A 63 9.53 -3.33 -9.28
N THR A 64 9.81 -2.04 -9.04
CA THR A 64 10.22 -1.56 -7.72
C THR A 64 9.07 -1.73 -6.75
N LYS A 65 9.34 -2.35 -5.60
CA LYS A 65 8.36 -2.48 -4.52
C LYS A 65 7.98 -1.11 -3.99
N ILE A 66 6.70 -0.79 -3.94
CA ILE A 66 6.18 0.53 -3.53
C ILE A 66 5.50 0.46 -2.16
N GLY A 67 4.87 -0.67 -1.85
CA GLY A 67 3.99 -0.76 -0.69
C GLY A 67 3.34 -2.14 -0.57
N TRP A 68 2.16 -2.18 0.02
CA TRP A 68 1.37 -3.40 0.21
C TRP A 68 -0.13 -3.07 0.38
N LYS A 69 -1.00 -4.03 0.06
CA LYS A 69 -2.46 -3.94 0.14
C LYS A 69 -2.98 -4.80 1.28
N TYR A 70 -3.98 -4.32 2.01
CA TYR A 70 -4.74 -5.18 2.93
C TYR A 70 -5.74 -6.04 2.15
N ILE A 71 -5.58 -7.36 2.23
CA ILE A 71 -6.45 -8.33 1.54
C ILE A 71 -7.51 -8.85 2.49
N LYS A 72 -7.11 -9.25 3.70
CA LYS A 72 -8.03 -9.69 4.75
C LYS A 72 -7.62 -9.12 6.09
N THR A 73 -8.63 -8.83 6.88
CA THR A 73 -8.49 -8.29 8.22
C THR A 73 -9.38 -9.11 9.16
N PRO A 74 -8.83 -9.76 10.19
CA PRO A 74 -9.61 -10.64 11.05
C PRO A 74 -10.56 -9.88 12.00
N LYS A 75 -10.29 -8.61 12.28
CA LYS A 75 -11.08 -7.78 13.20
C LYS A 75 -12.07 -6.90 12.45
N GLU A 76 -13.33 -6.88 12.90
CA GLU A 76 -14.36 -6.04 12.30
C GLU A 76 -14.07 -4.54 12.43
N SER A 77 -13.47 -4.12 13.55
CA SER A 77 -13.01 -2.75 13.79
C SER A 77 -11.95 -2.26 12.82
N GLU A 78 -11.30 -3.16 12.09
CA GLU A 78 -10.24 -2.86 11.13
C GLU A 78 -10.68 -3.14 9.68
N ARG A 79 -11.98 -3.44 9.45
CA ARG A 79 -12.55 -3.63 8.09
C ARG A 79 -12.32 -2.43 7.19
N TYR A 80 -12.25 -1.22 7.74
CA TYR A 80 -11.99 -0.02 6.96
C TYR A 80 -10.65 -0.07 6.21
N LYS A 81 -9.71 -0.95 6.59
CA LYS A 81 -8.42 -1.12 5.90
C LYS A 81 -8.50 -2.04 4.69
N LEU A 82 -9.51 -2.92 4.62
CA LEU A 82 -9.67 -3.88 3.53
C LEU A 82 -9.69 -3.18 2.17
N GLY A 83 -8.92 -3.71 1.24
CA GLY A 83 -8.83 -3.15 -0.12
C GLY A 83 -7.97 -1.89 -0.22
N LYS A 84 -7.54 -1.28 0.90
CA LYS A 84 -6.68 -0.10 0.88
C LYS A 84 -5.21 -0.47 0.78
N CYS A 85 -4.44 0.44 0.22
CA CYS A 85 -3.02 0.26 -0.03
C CYS A 85 -2.20 1.19 0.88
N VAL A 86 -1.12 0.66 1.45
CA VAL A 86 -0.12 1.43 2.19
C VAL A 86 1.10 1.60 1.30
N VAL A 87 1.48 2.85 1.08
CA VAL A 87 2.49 3.25 0.10
C VAL A 87 3.57 4.07 0.78
N GLU A 88 4.83 3.65 0.67
CA GLU A 88 5.96 4.34 1.30
C GLU A 88 6.23 5.70 0.63
N LYS A 89 6.32 6.79 1.42
CA LYS A 89 6.63 8.14 0.89
C LYS A 89 7.94 8.21 0.13
N SER A 90 8.93 7.45 0.55
CA SER A 90 10.26 7.43 -0.08
C SER A 90 10.26 6.77 -1.48
N ARG A 91 9.14 6.20 -1.91
CA ARG A 91 9.04 5.42 -3.14
C ARG A 91 8.05 6.02 -4.17
N VAL A 92 7.34 7.10 -3.83
CA VAL A 92 6.29 7.74 -4.67
C VAL A 92 6.33 9.26 -4.70
#